data_AF-A0A127T286-F1
#
_entry.id   AF-A0A127T286-F1
#
_cell.length_a   1.000
_cell.length_b   1.000
_cell.length_c   1.000
_cell.angle_alpha   90.00
_cell.angle_beta   90.00
_cell.angle_gamma   90.00
#
_symmetry.space_group_name_H-M   'P 1'
#
loop_
_entity.id
_entity.type
_entity.pdbx_description
1 polymer ?
#
loop_
_entity_poly.entity_id
_entity_poly.type
_entity_poly.pdbx_seq_one_letter_code
_entity_poly.pdbx_strand_id
1 'polypeptide(L)'
;TLQKKLVNVESDQFDSDAVFEVDATWPGGSDTFKLPADGTPVSGPTLPEGTVVTLKEGKLPTAPEGYEFVSAGLSSETVTIPAEGEEAVAWELTNTYKKTDEKTGTFTLQKKLVNV
;
A
#
# COMPACT_ATOMS: atom_id res chain seq x y z
N THR A 1 7.75 14.32 -1.94
CA THR A 1 6.50 13.63 -2.31
C THR A 1 6.46 12.27 -1.63
N LEU A 2 5.30 11.62 -1.54
CA LEU A 2 5.14 10.28 -0.98
C LEU A 2 4.67 9.32 -2.07
N GLN A 3 5.25 8.14 -2.18
CA GLN A 3 4.91 7.17 -3.21
C GLN A 3 4.79 5.75 -2.65
N LYS A 4 4.02 4.92 -3.36
CA LYS A 4 3.88 3.51 -3.04
C LYS A 4 4.97 2.68 -3.70
N LYS A 5 5.42 1.65 -2.98
CA LYS A 5 6.16 0.53 -3.56
C LYS A 5 5.54 -0.79 -3.15
N LEU A 6 5.41 -1.68 -4.12
CA LEU A 6 4.91 -3.03 -3.95
C LEU A 6 6.06 -4.02 -4.15
N VAL A 7 6.08 -5.08 -3.34
CA VAL A 7 7.08 -6.14 -3.41
C VAL A 7 6.37 -7.49 -3.53
N ASN A 8 6.79 -8.28 -4.52
CA ASN A 8 6.23 -9.58 -4.92
C ASN A 8 4.80 -9.56 -5.46
N VAL A 9 4.27 -8.38 -5.77
CA VAL A 9 2.98 -8.18 -6.40
C VAL A 9 3.07 -6.96 -7.32
N GLU A 10 2.39 -7.02 -8.44
CA GLU A 10 2.32 -5.93 -9.42
C GLU A 10 1.07 -5.08 -9.19
N SER A 11 1.15 -3.81 -9.58
CA SER A 11 0.07 -2.83 -9.36
C SER A 11 -1.23 -3.17 -10.11
N ASP A 12 -1.14 -3.80 -11.28
CA ASP A 12 -2.28 -4.22 -12.10
C ASP A 12 -3.04 -5.43 -11.55
N GLN A 13 -2.51 -6.06 -10.49
CA GLN A 13 -3.19 -7.13 -9.76
C GLN A 13 -4.17 -6.60 -8.71
N PHE A 14 -4.12 -5.31 -8.39
CA PHE A 14 -5.08 -4.64 -7.53
C PHE A 14 -6.25 -4.08 -8.35
N ASP A 15 -7.36 -3.79 -7.67
CA ASP A 15 -8.46 -3.02 -8.26
C ASP A 15 -7.94 -1.66 -8.76
N SER A 16 -8.50 -1.16 -9.86
CA SER A 16 -8.02 0.09 -10.49
C SER A 16 -8.17 1.34 -9.60
N ASP A 17 -9.02 1.28 -8.58
CA ASP A 17 -9.23 2.33 -7.58
C ASP A 17 -8.50 2.03 -6.24
N ALA A 18 -7.69 0.97 -6.18
CA ALA A 18 -6.94 0.63 -5.00
C ALA A 18 -5.95 1.74 -4.63
N VAL A 19 -6.03 2.17 -3.38
CA VAL A 19 -5.14 3.15 -2.77
C VAL A 19 -4.61 2.61 -1.45
N PHE A 20 -3.38 2.98 -1.14
CA PHE A 20 -2.73 2.70 0.12
C PHE A 20 -2.72 3.97 0.95
N GLU A 21 -3.39 3.94 2.09
CA GLU A 21 -3.47 5.12 2.93
C GLU A 21 -2.21 5.28 3.78
N VAL A 22 -1.76 6.52 3.94
CA VAL A 22 -0.75 6.90 4.93
C VAL A 22 -1.31 8.05 5.76
N ASP A 23 -1.44 7.79 7.06
CA ASP A 23 -1.86 8.80 8.01
C ASP A 23 -0.68 9.67 8.39
N ALA A 24 -0.89 10.97 8.31
CA ALA A 24 0.10 12.00 8.61
C ALA A 24 -0.40 12.90 9.73
N THR A 25 0.48 13.19 10.70
CA THR A 25 0.14 14.05 11.84
C THR A 25 1.26 15.04 12.11
N TRP A 26 0.89 16.26 12.50
CA TRP A 26 1.82 17.34 12.85
C TRP A 26 1.19 18.28 13.88
N PRO A 27 1.95 19.19 14.49
CA PRO A 27 1.39 20.17 15.41
C PRO A 27 0.27 21.00 14.75
N GLY A 28 -0.96 20.82 15.23
CA GLY A 28 -2.14 21.56 14.76
C GLY A 28 -2.90 20.94 13.58
N GLY A 29 -2.53 19.74 13.12
CA GLY A 29 -3.27 19.09 12.03
C GLY A 29 -2.91 17.63 11.76
N SER A 30 -3.68 17.06 10.84
CA SER A 30 -3.49 15.71 10.31
C SER A 30 -4.07 15.63 8.91
N ASP A 31 -3.60 14.67 8.13
CA ASP A 31 -4.14 14.35 6.81
C ASP A 31 -3.92 12.86 6.50
N THR A 32 -4.62 12.34 5.50
CA THR A 32 -4.47 10.97 5.02
C THR A 32 -4.13 10.99 3.52
N PHE A 33 -2.91 10.58 3.19
CA PHE A 33 -2.47 10.45 1.80
C PHE A 33 -2.99 9.16 1.19
N LYS A 34 -3.51 9.24 -0.02
CA LYS A 34 -3.94 8.07 -0.81
C LYS A 34 -2.93 7.79 -1.90
N LEU A 35 -2.09 6.78 -1.69
CA LEU A 35 -1.01 6.41 -2.61
C LEU A 35 -1.52 5.40 -3.64
N PRO A 36 -1.46 5.72 -4.95
CA PRO A 36 -1.81 4.78 -6.00
C PRO A 36 -0.89 3.55 -6.00
N ALA A 37 -1.43 2.39 -6.35
CA ALA A 37 -0.67 1.13 -6.42
C ALA A 37 0.49 1.17 -7.42
N ASP A 38 0.38 1.99 -8.48
CA ASP A 38 1.38 2.14 -9.54
C ASP A 38 2.63 2.93 -9.13
N GLY A 39 2.65 3.47 -7.91
CA GLY A 39 3.77 4.24 -7.37
C GLY A 39 3.82 5.69 -7.84
N THR A 40 2.77 6.22 -8.46
CA THR A 40 2.67 7.65 -8.80
C THR A 40 2.87 8.51 -7.53
N PRO A 41 3.81 9.48 -7.54
CA PRO A 41 4.06 10.31 -6.37
C PRO A 41 2.89 11.24 -6.03
N VAL A 42 2.58 11.35 -4.75
CA VAL A 42 1.57 12.26 -4.19
C VAL A 42 2.26 13.39 -3.44
N SER A 43 1.79 14.62 -3.66
CA SER A 43 2.28 15.81 -2.96
C SER A 43 1.61 15.98 -1.61
N GLY A 44 2.40 16.39 -0.61
CA GLY A 44 1.90 16.77 0.71
C GLY A 44 1.31 18.18 0.76
N PRO A 45 0.67 18.56 1.88
CA PRO A 45 0.22 19.93 2.10
C PRO A 45 1.39 20.90 2.25
N THR A 46 1.12 22.19 1.99
CA THR A 46 2.06 23.26 2.35
C THR A 46 1.99 23.51 3.85
N LEU A 47 3.11 23.33 4.54
CA LEU A 47 3.27 23.52 5.98
C LEU A 47 4.45 24.46 6.25
N PRO A 48 4.54 25.10 7.44
CA PRO A 48 5.70 25.89 7.79
C PRO A 48 7.00 25.08 7.76
N GLU A 49 8.10 25.72 7.33
CA GLU A 49 9.46 25.17 7.41
C GLU A 49 9.75 24.63 8.83
N GLY A 50 10.43 23.49 8.90
CA GLY A 50 10.81 22.84 10.16
C GLY A 50 9.66 22.09 10.84
N THR A 51 8.45 22.10 10.27
CA THR A 51 7.35 21.25 10.76
C THR A 51 7.75 19.79 10.64
N VAL A 52 7.62 19.05 11.74
CA VAL A 52 7.82 17.59 11.75
C VAL A 52 6.47 16.92 11.56
N VAL A 53 6.36 16.16 10.48
CA VAL A 53 5.22 15.32 10.14
C VAL A 53 5.57 13.87 10.49
N THR A 54 4.76 13.24 11.32
CA THR A 54 4.86 11.80 11.60
C THR A 54 3.96 11.04 10.63
N LEU A 55 4.51 10.03 9.98
CA LEU A 55 3.83 9.16 9.03
C LEU A 55 3.57 7.79 9.64
N LYS A 56 2.40 7.24 9.35
CA LYS A 56 2.04 5.88 9.71
C LYS A 56 1.28 5.25 8.57
N GLU A 57 1.55 3.98 8.28
CA GLU A 57 0.70 3.24 7.35
C GLU A 57 -0.74 3.20 7.88
N GLY A 58 -1.66 3.60 7.02
CA GLY A 58 -3.09 3.61 7.27
C GLY A 58 -3.75 2.33 6.78
N LYS A 59 -4.95 2.48 6.22
CA LYS A 59 -5.74 1.35 5.73
C LYS A 59 -5.13 0.73 4.46
N LEU A 60 -5.09 -0.60 4.44
CA LEU A 60 -4.77 -1.38 3.25
C LEU A 60 -6.01 -1.59 2.37
N PRO A 61 -5.86 -1.56 1.03
CA PRO A 61 -6.88 -2.07 0.13
C PRO A 61 -6.98 -3.60 0.25
N THR A 62 -7.97 -4.19 -0.40
CA THR A 62 -8.07 -5.65 -0.52
C THR A 62 -6.81 -6.19 -1.22
N ALA A 63 -6.21 -7.24 -0.67
CA ALA A 63 -5.08 -7.89 -1.31
C ALA A 63 -5.53 -8.62 -2.60
N PRO A 64 -4.67 -8.71 -3.62
CA PRO A 64 -4.99 -9.45 -4.84
C PRO A 64 -5.30 -10.92 -4.55
N GLU A 65 -6.12 -11.53 -5.40
CA GLU A 65 -6.46 -12.93 -5.29
C GLU A 65 -5.20 -13.81 -5.27
N GLY A 66 -5.11 -14.72 -4.29
CA GLY A 66 -3.95 -15.60 -4.12
C GLY A 66 -2.74 -14.93 -3.47
N TYR A 67 -2.87 -13.73 -2.89
CA TYR A 67 -1.80 -13.06 -2.15
C TYR A 67 -2.21 -12.70 -0.72
N GLU A 68 -1.24 -12.78 0.19
CA GLU A 68 -1.36 -12.32 1.58
C GLU A 68 -0.39 -11.14 1.82
N PHE A 69 -0.86 -10.12 2.55
CA PHE A 69 0.01 -9.05 3.04
C PHE A 69 0.95 -9.59 4.12
N VAL A 70 2.23 -9.25 4.03
CA VAL A 70 3.27 -9.74 4.95
C VAL A 70 3.77 -8.65 5.86
N SER A 71 4.15 -7.51 5.29
CA SER A 71 4.76 -6.41 6.05
C SER A 71 4.69 -5.09 5.29
N ALA A 72 4.86 -4.02 6.04
CA ALA A 72 5.07 -2.68 5.52
C ALA A 72 6.32 -2.05 6.12
N GLY A 73 6.89 -1.10 5.37
CA GLY A 73 8.01 -0.28 5.82
C GLY A 73 7.97 1.10 5.19
N LEU A 74 8.09 2.13 6.02
CA LEU A 74 8.31 3.51 5.58
C LEU A 74 9.81 3.75 5.44
N SER A 75 10.23 4.51 4.42
CA SER A 75 11.63 4.94 4.30
C SER A 75 12.08 5.84 5.47
N SER A 76 11.12 6.52 6.11
CA SER A 76 11.25 7.21 7.41
C SER A 76 9.86 7.36 8.03
N GLU A 77 9.75 7.23 9.34
CA GLU A 77 8.50 7.50 10.08
C GLU A 77 8.25 9.00 10.29
N THR A 78 9.26 9.83 10.06
CA THR A 78 9.14 11.29 10.21
C THR A 78 9.73 12.04 9.02
N VAL A 79 9.13 13.19 8.78
CA VAL A 79 9.43 14.11 7.69
C VAL A 79 9.56 15.50 8.28
N THR A 80 10.70 16.15 8.06
CA THR A 80 10.83 17.58 8.34
C THR A 80 10.59 18.37 7.06
N ILE A 81 9.69 19.33 7.11
CA ILE A 81 9.43 20.23 5.98
C ILE A 81 10.68 21.07 5.73
N PRO A 82 11.30 20.97 4.54
CA PRO A 82 12.56 21.64 4.26
C PRO A 82 12.36 23.14 4.07
N ALA A 83 13.48 23.88 4.03
CA ALA A 83 13.46 25.30 3.74
C ALA A 83 12.99 25.58 2.30
N GLU A 84 12.48 26.79 2.06
CA GLU A 84 12.07 27.20 0.73
C GLU A 84 13.25 27.13 -0.26
N GLY A 85 13.06 26.39 -1.37
CA GLY A 85 14.08 26.20 -2.40
C GLY A 85 15.02 25.01 -2.19
N GLU A 86 14.88 24.25 -1.09
CA GLU A 86 15.55 22.96 -0.94
C GLU A 86 14.79 21.83 -1.66
N GLU A 87 15.54 20.80 -2.06
CA GLU A 87 15.00 19.61 -2.71
C GLU A 87 13.98 18.91 -1.80
N ALA A 88 12.78 18.66 -2.33
CA ALA A 88 11.78 17.89 -1.63
C ALA A 88 12.26 16.45 -1.47
N VAL A 89 12.33 15.97 -0.23
CA VAL A 89 12.65 14.56 0.04
C VAL A 89 11.51 13.68 -0.50
N ALA A 90 11.89 12.59 -1.18
CA ALA A 90 10.95 11.56 -1.60
C ALA A 90 10.82 10.51 -0.48
N TRP A 91 9.60 10.23 -0.07
CA TRP A 91 9.27 9.18 0.89
C TRP A 91 8.57 8.02 0.20
N GLU A 92 8.81 6.82 0.72
CA GLU A 92 8.31 5.59 0.13
C GLU A 92 7.64 4.73 1.21
N LEU A 93 6.42 4.27 0.92
CA LEU A 93 5.76 3.21 1.68
C LEU A 93 5.90 1.89 0.90
N THR A 94 6.71 0.98 1.40
CA THR A 94 6.92 -0.35 0.81
C THR A 94 6.02 -1.38 1.47
N ASN A 95 5.15 -2.06 0.70
CA ASN A 95 4.40 -3.22 1.20
C ASN A 95 4.87 -4.50 0.51
N THR A 96 5.10 -5.53 1.32
CA THR A 96 5.50 -6.84 0.85
C THR A 96 4.33 -7.80 0.93
N TYR A 97 4.12 -8.51 -0.16
CA TYR A 97 3.13 -9.57 -0.26
C TYR A 97 3.81 -10.91 -0.45
N LYS A 98 3.06 -11.98 -0.20
CA LYS A 98 3.45 -13.34 -0.49
C LYS A 98 2.31 -14.03 -1.21
N LYS A 99 2.66 -14.80 -2.24
CA LYS A 99 1.69 -15.66 -2.92
C LYS A 99 1.26 -16.77 -1.95
N THR A 100 -0.03 -16.87 -1.68
CA THR A 100 -0.58 -18.02 -0.97
C THR A 100 -0.63 -19.18 -1.95
N ASP A 101 0.04 -20.30 -1.63
CA ASP A 101 -0.03 -21.49 -2.46
C ASP A 101 -1.50 -21.91 -2.61
N GLU A 102 -2.02 -21.83 -3.83
CA GLU A 102 -3.37 -22.28 -4.14
C GLU A 102 -3.45 -23.78 -3.89
N LYS A 103 -4.17 -24.18 -2.84
CA LYS A 103 -4.55 -25.58 -2.67
C LYS A 103 -5.66 -25.90 -3.67
N THR A 104 -5.28 -26.28 -4.87
CA THR A 104 -6.20 -26.82 -5.86
C THR A 104 -6.56 -28.27 -5.50
N GLY A 105 -7.86 -28.58 -5.55
CA GLY A 105 -8.38 -29.93 -5.33
C GLY A 105 -9.38 -30.27 -6.43
N THR A 106 -9.31 -31.49 -6.96
CA THR A 106 -10.24 -31.99 -7.98
C THR A 106 -11.20 -33.01 -7.36
N PHE A 107 -12.46 -33.03 -7.80
CA PHE A 107 -13.37 -34.14 -7.53
C PHE A 107 -13.80 -34.81 -8.84
N THR A 108 -14.04 -36.12 -8.79
CA THR A 108 -14.55 -36.89 -9.93
C THR A 108 -15.91 -37.46 -9.57
N LEU A 109 -16.91 -37.22 -10.42
CA LEU A 109 -18.22 -37.84 -10.31
C LEU A 109 -18.30 -39.05 -11.24
N GLN A 110 -18.73 -40.20 -10.71
CA GLN A 110 -19.06 -41.36 -11.53
C GLN A 110 -20.50 -41.80 -11.25
N LYS A 111 -21.31 -41.86 -12.31
CA LYS A 111 -22.67 -42.41 -12.26
C LYS A 111 -22.60 -43.93 -12.35
N LYS A 112 -23.23 -44.63 -11.40
CA LYS A 112 -23.44 -46.09 -11.44
C LYS A 112 -24.93 -46.37 -11.65
N LEU A 113 -25.27 -47.10 -12.71
CA LEU A 113 -26.60 -47.69 -12.88
C LEU A 113 -26.66 -49.02 -12.13
N VAL A 114 -27.76 -49.27 -11.45
CA VAL A 114 -28.10 -50.57 -10.84
C VAL A 114 -29.41 -51.00 -11.49
N ASN A 115 -29.45 -52.22 -12.04
CA ASN A 115 -30.70 -52.80 -12.54
C ASN A 115 -31.60 -53.13 -11.35
N VAL A 116 -32.86 -52.70 -11.46
CA VAL A 116 -33.96 -53.07 -10.54
C VAL A 116 -34.65 -54.31 -11.10
#